data_AF-X1H989-F1
#
_entry.id   AF-X1H989-F1
#
_cell.length_a   1.000
_cell.length_b   1.000
_cell.length_c   1.000
_cell.angle_alpha   90.00
_cell.angle_beta   90.00
_cell.angle_gamma   90.00
#
_symmetry.space_group_name_H-M   'P 1'
#
loop_
_entity.id
_entity.type
_entity.pdbx_description
1 polymer ?
#
loop_
_entity_poly.entity_id
_entity_poly.type
_entity_poly.pdbx_seq_one_letter_code
_entity_poly.pdbx_strand_id
1 'polypeptide(L)'
;EIAGLTAVPGKLVNVPRVGESPVAFECKVSDIVRLKGANGKEADAWLTLGEVVAVHIDKAMIKDGVYQTAAARPIVRAGRRGDYFEIKPENMFEMVRPD
;
A
#
# COMPACT_ATOMS: atom_id res chain seq x y z
N GLU A 1 -3.75 22.41 3.92
CA GLU A 1 -3.65 21.09 4.58
C GLU A 1 -5.00 20.74 5.20
N ILE A 2 -5.56 19.57 4.90
CA ILE A 2 -6.84 19.12 5.47
C ILE A 2 -6.62 17.99 6.49
N ALA A 3 -5.65 17.10 6.24
CA ALA A 3 -5.38 15.92 7.05
C ALA A 3 -4.20 16.08 8.04
N GLY A 4 -3.46 17.19 8.01
CA GLY A 4 -2.32 17.42 8.90
C GLY A 4 -1.12 16.48 8.70
N LEU A 5 -0.95 15.95 7.48
CA LEU A 5 0.16 15.05 7.12
C LEU A 5 1.29 15.79 6.43
N THR A 6 2.52 15.35 6.66
CA THR A 6 3.73 15.94 6.08
C THR A 6 3.98 15.40 4.67
N ALA A 7 4.04 16.27 3.66
CA ALA A 7 4.48 15.88 2.32
C ALA A 7 6.01 15.78 2.25
N VAL A 8 6.55 14.64 1.82
CA VAL A 8 7.99 14.40 1.65
C VAL A 8 8.31 14.18 0.17
N PRO A 9 9.27 14.92 -0.42
CA PRO A 9 9.62 14.75 -1.83
C PRO A 9 10.04 13.32 -2.20
N GLY A 10 9.62 12.87 -3.39
CA GLY A 10 10.12 11.64 -4.00
C GLY A 10 11.58 11.78 -4.49
N LYS A 11 12.26 10.64 -4.64
CA LYS A 11 13.65 10.56 -5.10
C LYS A 11 13.76 10.37 -6.61
N LEU A 12 12.88 9.55 -7.20
CA LEU A 12 12.89 9.14 -8.61
C LEU A 12 11.60 9.54 -9.35
N VAL A 13 10.59 10.01 -8.63
CA VAL A 13 9.35 10.62 -9.18
C VAL A 13 9.12 12.01 -8.60
N ASN A 14 8.33 12.83 -9.28
CA ASN A 14 8.02 14.22 -8.89
C ASN A 14 6.80 14.36 -7.96
N VAL A 15 6.21 13.25 -7.51
CA VAL A 15 5.09 13.22 -6.56
C VAL A 15 5.60 12.97 -5.14
N PRO A 16 5.06 13.67 -4.11
CA PRO A 16 5.48 13.46 -2.74
C PRO A 16 4.85 12.20 -2.12
N ARG A 17 5.56 11.61 -1.14
CA ARG A 17 5.02 10.59 -0.22
C ARG A 17 4.53 11.22 1.08
N VAL A 18 3.72 10.47 1.83
CA VAL A 18 3.33 10.84 3.20
C VAL A 18 4.49 10.57 4.15
N GLY A 19 4.91 11.57 4.92
CA GLY A 19 6.06 11.50 5.82
C GLY A 19 5.85 10.53 6.97
N GLU A 20 4.62 10.46 7.48
CA GLU A 20 4.19 9.60 8.57
C GLU A 20 4.00 8.13 8.17
N SER A 21 4.05 7.81 6.86
CA SER A 21 3.92 6.42 6.40
C SER A 21 5.22 5.64 6.64
N PRO A 22 5.19 4.49 7.34
CA PRO A 22 6.39 3.68 7.59
C PRO A 22 6.91 2.99 6.33
N VAL A 23 6.06 2.83 5.32
CA VAL A 23 6.43 2.26 4.00
C VAL A 23 5.77 3.08 2.90
N ALA A 24 6.52 3.38 1.84
CA ALA A 24 6.00 4.01 0.63
C ALA A 24 6.78 3.52 -0.60
N PHE A 25 6.05 3.31 -1.70
CA PHE A 25 6.64 3.00 -2.99
C PHE A 25 6.55 4.22 -3.90
N GLU A 26 7.63 4.50 -4.61
CA GLU A 26 7.60 5.37 -5.77
C GLU A 26 7.37 4.52 -7.00
N CYS A 27 6.32 4.84 -7.76
CA CYS A 27 5.93 4.08 -8.92
C CYS A 27 5.88 4.95 -10.18
N LYS A 28 6.27 4.38 -11.32
CA LYS A 28 5.97 4.93 -12.65
C LYS A 28 4.83 4.14 -13.26
N VAL A 29 3.79 4.84 -13.73
CA VAL A 29 2.66 4.19 -14.42
C VAL A 29 3.16 3.48 -15.66
N SER A 30 2.78 2.20 -15.81
CA SER A 30 2.98 1.41 -17.02
C SER A 30 1.71 1.42 -17.87
N ASP A 31 0.56 1.14 -17.24
CA ASP A 31 -0.72 0.96 -17.92
C ASP A 31 -1.87 1.50 -17.08
N ILE A 32 -2.89 1.98 -17.79
CA ILE A 32 -4.17 2.38 -17.21
C ILE A 32 -5.28 1.74 -18.05
N VAL A 33 -6.00 0.80 -17.47
CA VAL A 33 -7.11 0.08 -18.12
C VAL A 33 -8.42 0.52 -17.51
N ARG A 34 -9.29 1.17 -18.29
CA ARG A 34 -10.66 1.45 -17.86
C ARG A 34 -11.45 0.14 -17.81
N LEU A 35 -12.01 -0.16 -16.65
CA LEU A 35 -12.77 -1.38 -16.44
C LEU A 35 -14.12 -1.31 -17.17
N LYS A 36 -14.66 -2.49 -17.50
CA LYS A 36 -15.98 -2.62 -18.11
C LYS A 36 -16.86 -3.50 -17.24
N GLY A 37 -18.14 -3.17 -17.15
CA GLY A 37 -19.14 -4.04 -16.56
C GLY A 37 -19.38 -5.27 -17.44
N ALA A 38 -20.01 -6.30 -16.88
CA ALA A 38 -20.41 -7.50 -17.63
C ALA A 38 -21.37 -7.19 -18.81
N ASN A 39 -22.03 -6.03 -18.79
CA ASN A 39 -22.86 -5.51 -19.88
C ASN A 39 -22.06 -4.79 -20.99
N GLY A 40 -20.72 -4.81 -20.93
CA GLY A 40 -19.82 -4.17 -21.88
C GLY A 40 -19.68 -2.65 -21.74
N LYS A 41 -20.46 -2.00 -20.87
CA LYS A 41 -20.35 -0.56 -20.62
C LYS A 41 -19.11 -0.26 -19.80
N GLU A 42 -18.47 0.86 -20.09
CA GLU A 42 -17.35 1.35 -19.29
C GLU A 42 -17.82 1.68 -17.86
N ALA A 43 -17.02 1.25 -16.88
CA ALA A 43 -17.22 1.61 -15.49
C ALA A 43 -16.49 2.92 -15.17
N ASP A 44 -16.92 3.59 -14.11
CA ASP A 44 -16.17 4.67 -13.48
C ASP A 44 -15.09 4.08 -12.54
N ALA A 45 -14.24 3.22 -13.11
CA ALA A 45 -13.19 2.52 -12.40
C ALA A 45 -12.02 2.18 -13.34
N TRP A 46 -10.80 2.29 -12.84
CA TRP A 46 -9.57 2.06 -13.60
C TRP A 46 -8.63 1.13 -12.84
N LEU A 47 -8.13 0.10 -13.53
CA LEU A 47 -6.98 -0.66 -13.09
C LEU A 47 -5.72 0.11 -13.50
N THR A 48 -4.95 0.55 -12.51
CA THR A 48 -3.67 1.24 -12.72
C THR A 48 -2.54 0.28 -12.36
N LEU A 49 -1.62 0.08 -13.30
CA LEU A 49 -0.42 -0.74 -13.14
C LEU A 49 0.80 0.17 -13.14
N GLY A 50 1.75 -0.10 -12.26
CA GLY A 50 2.95 0.71 -12.13
C GLY A 50 4.18 -0.11 -11.73
N GLU A 51 5.32 0.29 -12.28
CA GLU A 51 6.64 -0.22 -11.92
C GLU A 51 7.10 0.46 -10.63
N VAL A 52 7.48 -0.34 -9.63
CA VAL A 52 8.12 0.17 -8.41
C VAL A 52 9.56 0.55 -8.74
N VAL A 53 9.88 1.84 -8.72
CA VAL A 53 11.22 2.37 -9.04
C VAL A 53 12.03 2.68 -7.79
N ALA A 54 11.38 2.92 -6.64
CA ALA A 54 12.03 3.07 -5.35
C ALA A 54 11.13 2.63 -4.21
N VAL A 55 11.74 2.16 -3.13
CA VAL A 55 11.06 1.70 -1.91
C VAL A 55 11.65 2.43 -0.70
N HIS A 56 10.77 3.08 0.07
CA HIS A 56 11.09 3.68 1.36
C HIS A 56 10.50 2.80 2.44
N ILE A 57 11.33 2.23 3.30
CA ILE A 57 10.89 1.43 4.45
C ILE A 57 11.61 1.98 5.69
N ASP A 58 10.85 2.26 6.75
CA ASP A 58 11.42 2.47 8.07
C ASP A 58 12.17 1.20 8.49
N LYS A 59 13.47 1.33 8.72
CA LYS A 59 14.35 0.22 9.08
C LYS A 59 13.92 -0.48 10.37
N ALA A 60 13.17 0.19 11.25
CA ALA A 60 12.58 -0.45 12.43
C ALA A 60 11.62 -1.59 12.07
N MET A 61 11.07 -1.59 10.86
CA MET A 61 10.18 -2.63 10.35
C MET A 61 10.93 -3.78 9.67
N ILE A 62 12.26 -3.76 9.62
CA ILE A 62 13.06 -4.81 9.00
C ILE A 62 13.84 -5.54 10.08
N LYS A 63 13.71 -6.87 10.11
CA LYS A 63 14.50 -7.75 10.97
C LYS A 63 15.12 -8.83 10.10
N ASP A 64 16.44 -9.00 10.21
CA ASP A 64 17.21 -10.01 9.47
C ASP A 64 16.97 -9.97 7.94
N GLY A 65 16.83 -8.75 7.40
CA GLY A 65 16.56 -8.52 5.97
C GLY A 65 15.10 -8.74 5.55
N VAL A 66 14.22 -9.11 6.48
CA VAL A 66 12.80 -9.40 6.21
C VAL A 66 11.91 -8.32 6.80
N TYR A 67 10.96 -7.84 6.00
CA TYR A 67 9.94 -6.90 6.45
C TYR A 67 8.95 -7.57 7.42
N GLN A 68 8.81 -6.97 8.60
CA GLN A 68 7.95 -7.42 9.69
C GLN A 68 6.58 -6.73 9.58
N THR A 69 5.70 -7.26 8.73
CA THR A 69 4.41 -6.60 8.39
C THR A 69 3.58 -6.17 9.59
N ALA A 70 3.46 -7.03 10.62
CA ALA A 70 2.66 -6.70 11.80
C ALA A 70 3.28 -5.61 12.69
N ALA A 71 4.59 -5.35 12.59
CA ALA A 71 5.25 -4.27 13.32
C ALA A 71 4.78 -2.88 12.84
N ALA A 72 4.41 -2.78 11.56
CA ALA A 72 3.90 -1.54 10.97
C ALA A 72 2.42 -1.27 11.30
N ARG A 73 1.75 -2.20 12.01
CA ARG A 73 0.31 -2.17 12.35
C ARG A 73 -0.59 -1.67 11.20
N PRO A 74 -0.53 -2.29 10.00
CA PRO A 74 -1.27 -1.80 8.86
C PRO A 74 -2.78 -1.86 9.09
N ILE A 75 -3.48 -0.85 8.60
CA ILE A 75 -4.94 -0.78 8.59
C ILE A 75 -5.45 -1.39 7.30
N VAL A 76 -6.35 -2.36 7.40
CA VAL A 76 -7.02 -3.00 6.27
C VAL A 76 -8.49 -2.62 6.23
N ARG A 77 -8.99 -2.33 5.03
CA ARG A 77 -10.41 -2.02 4.82
C ARG A 77 -11.25 -3.29 4.98
N ALA A 78 -12.28 -3.23 5.82
CA ALA A 78 -13.26 -4.28 5.96
C ALA A 78 -14.54 -3.97 5.15
N GLY A 79 -15.64 -4.64 5.49
CA GLY A 79 -16.94 -4.41 4.89
C GLY A 79 -17.62 -3.13 5.39
N ARG A 80 -18.89 -2.98 5.01
CA ARG A 80 -19.78 -1.89 5.45
C ARG A 80 -19.23 -0.49 5.11
N ARG A 81 -19.90 0.54 5.64
CA ARG A 81 -19.63 1.95 5.35
C ARG A 81 -18.25 2.41 5.84
N GLY A 82 -17.69 1.79 6.87
CA GLY A 82 -16.43 2.27 7.45
C GLY A 82 -15.79 1.34 8.48
N ASP A 83 -15.96 0.03 8.34
CA ASP A 83 -15.28 -0.90 9.23
C ASP A 83 -13.84 -1.10 8.74
N TYR A 84 -12.90 -1.15 9.68
CA TYR A 84 -11.47 -1.36 9.43
C TYR A 84 -10.91 -2.32 10.48
N PHE A 85 -9.91 -3.09 10.09
CA PHE A 85 -9.11 -3.85 11.03
C PHE A 85 -7.70 -3.28 11.09
N GLU A 86 -7.13 -3.32 12.27
CA GLU A 86 -5.71 -3.12 12.47
C GLU A 86 -5.05 -4.49 12.61
N ILE A 87 -4.01 -4.75 11.82
CA ILE A 87 -3.20 -5.94 11.98
C ILE A 87 -2.25 -5.72 13.15
N LYS A 88 -2.33 -6.57 14.18
CA LYS A 88 -1.44 -6.51 15.34
C LYS A 88 -0.52 -7.73 15.41
N PRO A 89 0.65 -7.63 16.05
CA PRO A 89 1.59 -8.75 16.19
C PRO A 89 0.96 -10.01 16.77
N GLU A 90 0.06 -9.89 17.75
CA GLU A 90 -0.61 -11.03 18.39
C GLU A 90 -1.57 -11.80 17.46
N ASN A 91 -1.94 -11.21 16.30
CA ASN A 91 -2.80 -11.83 15.30
C ASN A 91 -2.02 -12.55 14.19
N MET A 92 -0.70 -12.34 14.09
CA MET A 92 0.12 -12.90 13.02
C MET A 92 0.76 -14.21 13.46
N PHE A 93 0.62 -15.24 12.63
CA PHE A 93 1.35 -16.50 12.77
C PHE A 93 1.88 -16.93 11.39
N GLU A 94 2.97 -17.67 11.38
CA GLU A 94 3.52 -18.25 10.16
C GLU A 94 2.80 -19.56 9.87
N MET A 95 2.33 -19.72 8.63
CA MET A 95 1.75 -20.97 8.14
C MET A 95 2.58 -21.44 6.96
N VAL A 96 3.33 -22.53 7.16
CA VAL A 96 4.12 -23.14 6.10
C VAL A 96 3.17 -23.86 5.14
N ARG A 97 3.38 -23.65 3.84
CA ARG A 97 2.65 -24.36 2.80
C ARG A 97 2.91 -25.87 2.94
N PRO A 98 1.87 -26.73 2.99
CA PRO A 98 2.07 -28.18 2.92
C PRO A 98 2.72 -28.59 1.60
N ASP A 99 3.51 -29.67 1.64
CA ASP A 99 4.11 -30.29 0.45
C ASP A 99 3.05 -30.72 -0.59
#